data_AF-A0A2N3LC67-F1
#
_entry.id   AF-A0A2N3LC67-F1
#
_cell.length_a   1.000
_cell.length_b   1.000
_cell.length_c   1.000
_cell.angle_alpha   90.00
_cell.angle_beta   90.00
_cell.angle_gamma   90.00
#
_symmetry.space_group_name_H-M   'P 1'
#
loop_
_entity.id
_entity.type
_entity.pdbx_description
1 polymer ?
#
loop_
_entity_poly.entity_id
_entity_poly.type
_entity_poly.pdbx_seq_one_letter_code
_entity_poly.pdbx_strand_id
1 'polypeptide(L)'
;MSDTKNRKAALTPTSEIDDGTRVFFDQAHDIPSAMQSPASPPVSEHDTPLPASSADATTPKSAKPHYHGHRQRLRERFIKGGATALADYELLELMLCMAMPRGDVKPLAKSLIAQFGSFANVLSARPEDLHKAKGLGEAGIAAIKIAEASAQHLSRERAMELPVIASWEQLIDYCRVRIGHLKNEELHLLFLDRKNRLIADECHQRGTVDHTPVYPREVIKRALELHASAIILVHNHPSGDATPSRGDIEMTRKIVDAAKAMEIAVHDHIIISQAGYNSFKTLGLI
;
A
#
# COMPACT_ATOMS: atom_id res chain seq x y z
N MET A 1 -52.67 -33.74 -18.90
CA MET A 1 -54.00 -33.12 -19.13
C MET A 1 -54.32 -32.25 -17.91
N SER A 2 -54.92 -31.07 -18.16
CA SER A 2 -55.29 -29.96 -17.24
C SER A 2 -54.13 -29.27 -16.51
N ASP A 3 -53.56 -28.13 -16.90
CA ASP A 3 -54.07 -26.86 -17.45
C ASP A 3 -54.83 -26.02 -16.41
N THR A 4 -54.16 -25.03 -15.78
CA THR A 4 -54.76 -23.70 -15.58
C THR A 4 -53.71 -22.59 -15.39
N LYS A 5 -53.91 -21.60 -16.26
CA LYS A 5 -53.28 -20.29 -16.50
C LYS A 5 -53.29 -19.27 -15.33
N ASN A 6 -52.19 -18.51 -15.28
CA ASN A 6 -52.11 -17.04 -15.43
C ASN A 6 -52.46 -16.12 -14.22
N ARG A 7 -51.50 -15.23 -13.87
CA ARG A 7 -51.70 -13.76 -13.86
C ARG A 7 -50.38 -12.98 -13.70
N LYS A 8 -50.04 -12.23 -14.74
CA LYS A 8 -49.17 -11.03 -14.71
C LYS A 8 -49.89 -9.87 -14.03
N ALA A 9 -49.15 -8.99 -13.35
CA ALA A 9 -49.44 -7.57 -13.30
C ALA A 9 -48.12 -6.79 -13.17
N ALA A 10 -47.87 -5.91 -14.14
CA ALA A 10 -46.88 -4.85 -14.11
C ALA A 10 -47.63 -3.52 -13.98
N LEU A 11 -47.10 -2.56 -13.23
CA LEU A 11 -47.39 -1.14 -13.34
C LEU A 11 -46.24 -0.31 -12.73
N THR A 12 -46.10 0.88 -13.30
CA THR A 12 -44.93 1.71 -13.59
C THR A 12 -44.68 2.83 -12.54
N PRO A 13 -43.62 3.65 -12.69
CA PRO A 13 -43.02 4.46 -11.63
C PRO A 13 -43.58 5.89 -11.52
N THR A 14 -43.28 6.56 -10.41
CA THR A 14 -43.44 8.01 -10.15
C THR A 14 -42.11 8.49 -9.55
N SER A 15 -41.30 9.25 -10.31
CA SER A 15 -41.27 10.71 -10.51
C SER A 15 -40.61 11.50 -9.36
N GLU A 16 -39.39 11.98 -9.66
CA GLU A 16 -38.82 13.32 -9.38
C GLU A 16 -39.08 14.00 -8.03
N ILE A 17 -37.97 14.27 -7.31
CA ILE A 17 -37.73 15.57 -6.67
C ILE A 17 -36.25 15.94 -6.88
N ASP A 18 -36.07 17.02 -7.65
CA ASP A 18 -34.89 17.89 -7.76
C ASP A 18 -34.95 18.90 -6.60
N ASP A 19 -33.82 19.17 -5.93
CA ASP A 19 -33.63 20.48 -5.32
C ASP A 19 -32.14 20.83 -5.27
N GLY A 20 -31.81 21.91 -5.97
CA GLY A 20 -30.47 22.36 -6.23
C GLY A 20 -29.76 22.93 -5.01
N THR A 21 -28.43 22.85 -5.02
CA THR A 21 -27.60 23.85 -4.35
C THR A 21 -26.33 24.06 -5.17
N ARG A 22 -26.42 24.98 -6.14
CA ARG A 22 -25.27 25.68 -6.72
C ARG A 22 -25.19 27.04 -6.05
N VAL A 23 -24.07 27.33 -5.39
CA VAL A 23 -23.72 28.70 -5.00
C VAL A 23 -22.29 28.98 -5.45
N PHE A 24 -22.21 29.86 -6.44
CA PHE A 24 -21.02 30.59 -6.87
C PHE A 24 -20.68 31.64 -5.80
N PHE A 25 -19.39 31.87 -5.55
CA PHE A 25 -18.92 33.22 -5.24
C PHE A 25 -17.52 33.42 -5.85
N ASP A 26 -17.53 34.28 -6.86
CA ASP A 26 -16.39 34.89 -7.54
C ASP A 26 -16.07 36.19 -6.80
N GLN A 27 -14.80 36.47 -6.52
CA GLN A 27 -14.37 37.81 -6.13
C GLN A 27 -12.94 38.07 -6.58
N ALA A 28 -12.87 38.85 -7.65
CA ALA A 28 -11.72 39.49 -8.24
C ALA A 28 -10.90 40.31 -7.23
N HIS A 29 -9.59 40.39 -7.48
CA HIS A 29 -8.76 41.50 -7.01
C HIS A 29 -8.15 42.21 -8.22
N ASP A 30 -8.52 43.48 -8.34
CA ASP A 30 -8.07 44.44 -9.33
C ASP A 30 -6.57 44.70 -9.24
N ILE A 31 -5.93 44.76 -10.41
CA ILE A 31 -4.59 45.31 -10.64
C ILE A 31 -4.79 46.66 -11.34
N PRO A 32 -4.16 47.76 -10.87
CA PRO A 32 -3.88 48.90 -11.72
C PRO A 32 -2.45 48.85 -12.23
N SER A 33 -2.33 48.81 -13.55
CA SER A 33 -1.15 49.10 -14.34
C SER A 33 -0.89 50.62 -14.35
N ALA A 34 0.36 51.04 -14.14
CA ALA A 34 0.82 52.35 -14.59
C ALA A 34 2.32 52.32 -14.92
N MET A 35 2.60 52.56 -16.20
CA MET A 35 3.89 52.81 -16.82
C MET A 35 4.60 54.03 -16.20
N GLN A 36 5.92 54.02 -16.15
CA GLN A 36 6.80 55.00 -16.83
C GLN A 36 8.27 54.85 -16.37
N SER A 37 9.14 54.51 -17.32
CA SER A 37 10.58 54.82 -17.25
C SER A 37 10.81 56.30 -17.56
N PRO A 38 11.93 56.88 -17.12
CA PRO A 38 12.84 57.41 -18.14
C PRO A 38 14.35 57.21 -17.86
N ALA A 39 15.04 56.86 -18.96
CA ALA A 39 16.36 57.30 -19.42
C ALA A 39 17.51 57.67 -18.45
N SER A 40 18.64 56.96 -18.60
CA SER A 40 20.02 57.44 -18.38
C SER A 40 20.44 58.43 -19.49
N PRO A 41 21.43 59.34 -19.29
CA PRO A 41 22.86 59.05 -19.56
C PRO A 41 23.84 59.98 -18.77
N PRO A 42 25.16 60.17 -19.08
CA PRO A 42 26.13 59.38 -19.85
C PRO A 42 27.43 59.03 -19.08
N VAL A 43 28.27 58.29 -19.80
CA VAL A 43 29.65 57.82 -19.61
C VAL A 43 30.68 58.92 -19.31
N SER A 44 31.73 58.57 -18.54
CA SER A 44 33.08 59.11 -18.71
C SER A 44 34.14 58.04 -18.44
N GLU A 45 34.93 57.76 -19.48
CA GLU A 45 36.10 56.90 -19.51
C GLU A 45 37.33 57.58 -18.90
N HIS A 46 38.22 56.78 -18.32
CA HIS A 46 39.70 56.85 -18.31
C HIS A 46 40.29 56.42 -16.96
N ASP A 47 40.84 55.20 -16.88
CA ASP A 47 42.30 55.00 -16.82
C ASP A 47 42.67 53.52 -16.74
N THR A 48 43.65 53.13 -17.57
CA THR A 48 44.26 51.80 -17.68
C THR A 48 45.60 51.75 -16.90
N PRO A 49 46.27 50.59 -16.72
CA PRO A 49 46.58 50.04 -15.39
C PRO A 49 48.09 49.94 -15.07
N LEU A 50 48.43 49.38 -13.88
CA LEU A 50 49.58 48.49 -13.51
C LEU A 50 50.04 48.74 -12.03
N PRO A 51 50.83 47.84 -11.36
CA PRO A 51 50.55 46.44 -11.02
C PRO A 51 50.81 46.09 -9.52
N ALA A 52 50.41 44.86 -9.12
CA ALA A 52 50.93 43.98 -8.06
C ALA A 52 51.15 44.48 -6.61
N SER A 53 50.47 43.83 -5.64
CA SER A 53 51.09 42.81 -4.77
C SER A 53 50.31 42.60 -3.44
N SER A 54 49.86 41.35 -3.26
CA SER A 54 49.41 40.62 -2.06
C SER A 54 49.54 41.25 -0.65
N ALA A 55 48.47 41.17 0.13
CA ALA A 55 48.42 40.41 1.40
C ALA A 55 47.00 40.43 2.02
N ASP A 56 46.64 39.30 2.64
CA ASP A 56 45.51 39.06 3.54
C ASP A 56 44.06 39.12 3.00
N ALA A 57 43.62 37.98 2.48
CA ALA A 57 42.24 37.54 2.61
C ALA A 57 42.21 36.14 3.21
N THR A 58 41.98 36.08 4.52
CA THR A 58 41.62 34.85 5.22
C THR A 58 40.29 34.35 4.67
N THR A 59 40.35 33.31 3.84
CA THR A 59 39.17 32.64 3.32
C THR A 59 38.42 31.95 4.48
N PRO A 60 37.10 32.15 4.63
CA PRO A 60 36.34 31.43 5.63
C PRO A 60 36.35 29.94 5.28
N LYS A 61 36.83 29.10 6.21
CA LYS A 61 36.76 27.63 6.11
C LYS A 61 35.30 27.25 5.79
N SER A 62 35.09 26.64 4.64
CA SER A 62 33.78 26.10 4.27
C SER A 62 33.32 25.12 5.36
N ALA A 63 32.14 25.38 5.92
CA ALA A 63 31.53 24.50 6.91
C ALA A 63 31.39 23.10 6.29
N LYS A 64 31.94 22.09 6.96
CA LYS A 64 31.78 20.69 6.55
C LYS A 64 30.28 20.41 6.38
N PRO A 65 29.85 19.81 5.26
CA PRO A 65 28.44 19.55 5.04
C PRO A 65 27.81 18.77 6.21
N HIS A 66 26.61 19.18 6.63
CA HIS A 66 25.89 18.66 7.80
C HIS A 66 25.65 17.13 7.79
N TYR A 67 25.83 16.47 6.64
CA TYR A 67 25.68 15.03 6.48
C TYR A 67 26.89 14.20 6.94
N HIS A 68 28.07 14.80 7.18
CA HIS A 68 29.24 14.05 7.65
C HIS A 68 29.03 13.49 9.06
N GLY A 69 29.16 12.18 9.21
CA GLY A 69 28.89 11.46 10.46
C GLY A 69 27.40 11.26 10.80
N HIS A 70 26.48 11.92 10.10
CA HIS A 70 25.04 11.74 10.33
C HIS A 70 24.60 10.29 10.11
N ARG A 71 25.03 9.68 9.00
CA ARG A 71 24.76 8.27 8.70
C ARG A 71 25.24 7.31 9.80
N GLN A 72 26.41 7.61 10.38
CA GLN A 72 26.98 6.81 11.47
C GLN A 72 26.16 6.97 12.75
N ARG A 73 25.86 8.21 13.15
CA ARG A 73 25.02 8.51 14.33
C ARG A 73 23.63 7.88 14.21
N LEU A 74 23.04 7.91 13.02
CA LEU A 74 21.73 7.32 12.74
C LEU A 74 21.76 5.80 12.89
N ARG A 75 22.80 5.15 12.36
CA ARG A 75 23.03 3.70 12.53
C ARG A 75 23.24 3.32 13.99
N GLU A 76 24.06 4.07 14.72
CA GLU A 76 24.33 3.82 16.14
C GLU A 76 23.06 3.96 16.99
N ARG A 77 22.22 4.97 16.72
CA ARG A 77 20.91 5.12 17.35
C ARG A 77 20.01 3.90 17.09
N PHE A 78 19.94 3.45 15.84
CA PHE A 78 19.14 2.28 15.47
C PHE A 78 19.62 0.99 16.15
N ILE A 79 20.94 0.72 16.14
CA ILE A 79 21.49 -0.49 16.76
C ILE A 79 21.27 -0.50 18.27
N LYS A 80 21.38 0.66 18.93
CA LYS A 80 21.19 0.76 20.39
C LYS A 80 19.72 0.73 20.82
N GLY A 81 18.83 1.36 20.05
CA GLY A 81 17.46 1.62 20.45
C GLY A 81 16.38 0.92 19.61
N GLY A 82 16.77 0.16 18.59
CA GLY A 82 15.87 -0.59 17.73
C GLY A 82 14.94 0.29 16.89
N ALA A 83 13.81 -0.30 16.47
CA ALA A 83 12.84 0.34 15.59
C ALA A 83 12.17 1.59 16.21
N THR A 84 12.00 1.63 17.54
CA THR A 84 11.34 2.73 18.26
C THR A 84 12.24 3.95 18.48
N ALA A 85 13.53 3.85 18.18
CA ALA A 85 14.49 4.94 18.41
C ALA A 85 14.58 5.95 17.25
N LEU A 86 13.95 5.64 16.12
CA LEU A 86 13.93 6.47 14.92
C LEU A 86 12.49 6.81 14.55
N ALA A 87 12.27 8.02 14.02
CA ALA A 87 11.02 8.33 13.33
C ALA A 87 10.91 7.54 12.01
N ASP A 88 9.69 7.36 11.49
CA ASP A 88 9.42 6.66 10.22
C ASP A 88 10.32 7.12 9.06
N TYR A 89 10.45 8.45 8.88
CA TYR A 89 11.30 8.99 7.82
C TYR A 89 12.79 8.75 8.10
N GLU A 90 13.22 8.66 9.37
CA GLU A 90 14.62 8.37 9.75
C GLU A 90 14.96 6.90 9.50
N LEU A 91 14.00 5.99 9.73
CA LEU A 91 14.15 4.58 9.41
C LEU A 91 14.28 4.38 7.89
N LEU A 92 13.43 5.07 7.12
CA LEU A 92 13.51 5.08 5.66
C LEU A 92 14.82 5.73 5.17
N GLU A 93 15.26 6.82 5.78
CA GLU A 93 16.53 7.48 5.49
C GLU A 93 17.72 6.53 5.69
N LEU A 94 17.75 5.80 6.80
CA LEU A 94 18.81 4.84 7.11
C LEU A 94 18.85 3.71 6.06
N MET A 95 17.69 3.18 5.67
CA MET A 95 17.57 2.17 4.62
C MET A 95 18.09 2.69 3.28
N LEU A 96 17.63 3.87 2.86
CA LEU A 96 18.06 4.50 1.61
C LEU A 96 19.54 4.87 1.61
N CYS A 97 20.14 5.20 2.76
CA CYS A 97 21.58 5.45 2.88
C CYS A 97 22.42 4.21 2.53
N MET A 98 21.91 3.00 2.76
CA MET A 98 22.61 1.75 2.42
C MET A 98 22.54 1.47 0.91
N ALA A 99 21.40 1.76 0.29
CA ALA A 99 21.19 1.57 -1.15
C ALA A 99 21.79 2.69 -2.01
N MET A 100 21.82 3.92 -1.50
CA MET A 100 22.27 5.14 -2.18
C MET A 100 23.40 5.80 -1.36
N PRO A 101 24.65 5.36 -1.57
CA PRO A 101 25.79 5.79 -0.75
C PRO A 101 26.19 7.25 -0.96
N ARG A 102 25.74 7.88 -2.06
CA ARG A 102 26.08 9.27 -2.42
C ARG A 102 24.87 10.18 -2.23
N GLY A 103 25.12 11.43 -1.86
CA GLY A 103 24.09 12.46 -1.71
C GLY A 103 23.37 12.46 -0.35
N ASP A 104 22.48 13.42 -0.17
CA ASP A 104 21.58 13.51 0.98
C ASP A 104 20.24 12.88 0.63
N VAL A 105 19.88 11.79 1.32
CA VAL A 105 18.64 11.04 1.10
C VAL A 105 17.54 11.43 2.09
N LYS A 106 17.83 12.31 3.06
CA LYS A 106 16.84 12.77 4.03
C LYS A 106 15.65 13.51 3.39
N PRO A 107 15.85 14.43 2.43
CA PRO A 107 14.72 15.05 1.74
C PRO A 107 13.86 14.04 0.99
N LEU A 108 14.50 13.04 0.37
CA LEU A 108 13.82 11.96 -0.36
C LEU A 108 13.00 11.07 0.58
N ALA A 109 13.55 10.66 1.73
CA ALA A 109 12.81 9.88 2.72
C ALA A 109 11.57 10.65 3.22
N LYS A 110 11.71 11.94 3.49
CA LYS A 110 10.58 12.80 3.87
C LYS A 110 9.55 12.93 2.76
N SER A 111 9.96 13.12 1.51
CA SER A 111 9.03 13.25 0.39
C SER A 111 8.26 11.95 0.14
N LEU A 112 8.91 10.79 0.30
CA LEU A 112 8.24 9.48 0.19
C LEU A 112 7.19 9.29 1.29
N ILE A 113 7.54 9.58 2.55
CA ILE A 113 6.55 9.53 3.64
C ILE A 113 5.40 10.50 3.39
N ALA A 114 5.68 11.72 2.92
CA ALA A 114 4.62 12.69 2.60
C ALA A 114 3.73 12.21 1.43
N GLN A 115 4.31 11.56 0.43
CA GLN A 115 3.58 11.08 -0.75
C GLN A 115 2.72 9.84 -0.45
N PHE A 116 3.23 8.90 0.35
CA PHE A 116 2.58 7.61 0.61
C PHE A 116 1.88 7.55 1.98
N GLY A 117 2.10 8.54 2.85
CA GLY A 117 1.43 8.73 4.14
C GLY A 117 2.10 8.06 5.33
N SER A 118 2.71 6.87 5.16
CA SER A 118 3.35 6.13 6.26
C SER A 118 4.54 5.30 5.78
N PHE A 119 5.40 4.86 6.71
CA PHE A 119 6.51 3.94 6.37
C PHE A 119 6.01 2.64 5.74
N ALA A 120 4.95 2.05 6.30
CA ALA A 120 4.34 0.83 5.78
C ALA A 120 3.82 1.01 4.34
N ASN A 121 3.20 2.16 4.06
CA ASN A 121 2.70 2.48 2.70
C ASN A 121 3.84 2.69 1.70
N VAL A 122 5.00 3.20 2.13
CA VAL A 122 6.19 3.28 1.27
C VAL A 122 6.70 1.89 0.93
N LEU A 123 6.76 0.97 1.91
CA LEU A 123 7.20 -0.41 1.66
C LEU A 123 6.27 -1.15 0.70
N SER A 124 4.95 -0.99 0.86
CA SER A 124 3.94 -1.67 0.04
C SER A 124 3.62 -0.97 -1.29
N ALA A 125 4.13 0.25 -1.53
CA ALA A 125 3.90 0.98 -2.78
C ALA A 125 4.42 0.19 -3.99
N ARG A 126 3.65 0.12 -5.08
CA ARG A 126 4.07 -0.63 -6.27
C ARG A 126 5.35 -0.04 -6.88
N PRO A 127 6.24 -0.86 -7.49
CA PRO A 127 7.48 -0.38 -8.09
C PRO A 127 7.29 0.78 -9.08
N GLU A 128 6.19 0.77 -9.85
CA GLU A 128 5.88 1.82 -10.85
C GLU A 128 5.47 3.14 -10.19
N ASP A 129 4.89 3.08 -9.00
CA ASP A 129 4.54 4.28 -8.22
C ASP A 129 5.80 4.85 -7.53
N LEU A 130 6.71 3.99 -7.07
CA LEU A 130 8.01 4.39 -6.52
C LEU A 130 8.91 5.03 -7.57
N HIS A 131 8.89 4.54 -8.82
CA HIS A 131 9.62 5.11 -9.95
C HIS A 131 9.30 6.58 -10.23
N LYS A 132 8.11 7.05 -9.82
CA LYS A 132 7.69 8.46 -10.00
C LYS A 132 8.38 9.40 -9.01
N ALA A 133 8.98 8.88 -7.94
CA ALA A 133 9.66 9.69 -6.93
C ALA A 133 11.02 10.19 -7.45
N LYS A 134 11.14 11.50 -7.66
CA LYS A 134 12.37 12.14 -8.13
C LYS A 134 13.53 11.85 -7.17
N GLY A 135 14.61 11.26 -7.70
CA GLY A 135 15.81 10.93 -6.93
C GLY A 135 15.81 9.54 -6.31
N LEU A 136 14.73 8.76 -6.43
CA LEU A 136 14.72 7.35 -6.08
C LEU A 136 15.14 6.51 -7.29
N GLY A 137 16.38 6.02 -7.28
CA GLY A 137 16.88 5.11 -8.31
C GLY A 137 16.54 3.65 -8.03
N GLU A 138 16.80 2.78 -9.01
CA GLU A 138 16.56 1.32 -8.96
C GLU A 138 17.05 0.66 -7.66
N ALA A 139 18.27 1.01 -7.21
CA ALA A 139 18.82 0.46 -5.97
C ALA A 139 17.96 0.80 -4.73
N GLY A 140 17.41 2.01 -4.67
CA GLY A 140 16.53 2.43 -3.59
C GLY A 140 15.18 1.71 -3.64
N ILE A 141 14.63 1.51 -4.84
CA ILE A 141 13.38 0.76 -5.05
C ILE A 141 13.58 -0.70 -4.64
N ALA A 142 14.67 -1.33 -5.10
CA ALA A 142 15.02 -2.69 -4.72
C ALA A 142 15.18 -2.84 -3.21
N ALA A 143 15.83 -1.89 -2.53
CA ALA A 143 15.98 -1.93 -1.07
C ALA A 143 14.63 -1.86 -0.33
N ILE A 144 13.72 -0.97 -0.77
CA ILE A 144 12.35 -0.90 -0.24
C ILE A 144 11.63 -2.24 -0.44
N LYS A 145 11.74 -2.84 -1.63
CA LYS A 145 11.06 -4.09 -1.98
C LYS A 145 11.64 -5.31 -1.26
N ILE A 146 12.94 -5.33 -1.01
CA ILE A 146 13.57 -6.35 -0.16
C ILE A 146 13.04 -6.28 1.27
N ALA A 147 12.86 -5.06 1.82
CA ALA A 147 12.30 -4.90 3.16
C ALA A 147 10.84 -5.38 3.24
N GLU A 148 10.02 -5.05 2.24
CA GLU A 148 8.65 -5.58 2.12
C GLU A 148 8.64 -7.12 2.05
N ALA A 149 9.42 -7.71 1.15
CA ALA A 149 9.51 -9.16 0.99
C ALA A 149 10.00 -9.84 2.29
N SER A 150 10.99 -9.24 2.98
CA SER A 150 11.48 -9.77 4.26
C SER A 150 10.39 -9.79 5.33
N ALA A 151 9.56 -8.74 5.41
CA ALA A 151 8.41 -8.71 6.32
C ALA A 151 7.39 -9.80 5.97
N GLN A 152 7.10 -9.99 4.68
CA GLN A 152 6.19 -11.04 4.20
C GLN A 152 6.73 -12.45 4.52
N HIS A 153 8.03 -12.71 4.31
CA HIS A 153 8.68 -13.98 4.64
C HIS A 153 8.61 -14.28 6.14
N LEU A 154 9.02 -13.33 7.00
CA LEU A 154 8.99 -13.49 8.46
C LEU A 154 7.57 -13.69 9.00
N SER A 155 6.58 -13.08 8.37
CA SER A 155 5.17 -13.25 8.74
C SER A 155 4.66 -14.62 8.32
N ARG A 156 5.00 -15.07 7.10
CA ARG A 156 4.62 -16.37 6.56
C ARG A 156 5.19 -17.53 7.36
N GLU A 157 6.46 -17.48 7.73
CA GLU A 157 7.10 -18.54 8.52
C GLU A 157 6.40 -18.72 9.87
N ARG A 158 6.13 -17.61 10.58
CA ARG A 158 5.38 -17.65 11.84
C ARG A 158 3.96 -18.23 11.67
N ALA A 159 3.28 -17.87 10.59
CA ALA A 159 1.95 -18.41 10.28
C ALA A 159 1.97 -19.91 9.92
N MET A 160 3.09 -20.44 9.39
CA MET A 160 3.24 -21.86 9.04
C MET A 160 3.65 -22.74 10.22
N GLU A 161 4.41 -22.23 11.19
CA GLU A 161 4.91 -23.01 12.33
C GLU A 161 3.81 -23.37 13.35
N LEU A 162 2.78 -22.53 13.46
CA LEU A 162 1.71 -22.67 14.43
C LEU A 162 0.40 -23.15 13.78
N PRO A 163 -0.44 -23.91 14.50
CA PRO A 163 -1.82 -24.12 14.08
C PRO A 163 -2.54 -22.77 13.94
N VAL A 164 -3.14 -22.51 12.78
CA VAL A 164 -3.87 -21.29 12.45
C VAL A 164 -4.98 -21.00 13.47
N ILE A 165 -5.67 -22.04 13.96
CA ILE A 165 -6.72 -21.90 14.99
C ILE A 165 -6.14 -21.58 16.37
N ALA A 166 -4.91 -21.99 16.68
CA ALA A 166 -4.29 -21.71 17.98
C ALA A 166 -3.88 -20.25 18.15
N SER A 167 -3.80 -19.47 17.06
CA SER A 167 -3.46 -18.06 17.12
C SER A 167 -4.12 -17.26 16.00
N TRP A 168 -5.43 -17.09 16.11
CA TRP A 168 -6.25 -16.30 15.19
C TRP A 168 -5.69 -14.90 14.93
N GLU A 169 -5.18 -14.21 15.95
CA GLU A 169 -4.56 -12.89 15.80
C GLU A 169 -3.35 -12.91 14.87
N GLN A 170 -2.50 -13.94 14.97
CA GLN A 170 -1.34 -14.09 14.08
C GLN A 170 -1.75 -14.37 12.64
N LEU A 171 -2.85 -15.09 12.41
CA LEU A 171 -3.42 -15.26 11.07
C LEU A 171 -3.85 -13.91 10.51
N ILE A 172 -4.59 -13.11 11.27
CA ILE A 172 -5.05 -11.79 10.83
C ILE A 172 -3.86 -10.87 10.54
N ASP A 173 -2.85 -10.84 11.41
CA ASP A 173 -1.63 -10.06 11.18
C ASP A 173 -0.88 -10.53 9.94
N TYR A 174 -0.81 -11.84 9.71
CA TYR A 174 -0.27 -12.41 8.48
C TYR A 174 -1.03 -11.91 7.25
N CYS A 175 -2.35 -12.02 7.24
CA CYS A 175 -3.20 -11.57 6.14
C CYS A 175 -3.07 -10.05 5.91
N ARG A 176 -3.00 -9.24 6.97
CA ARG A 176 -2.78 -7.78 6.86
C ARG A 176 -1.46 -7.45 6.18
N VAL A 177 -0.36 -8.08 6.61
CA VAL A 177 0.97 -7.90 5.99
C VAL A 177 0.96 -8.38 4.54
N ARG A 178 0.28 -9.49 4.25
CA ARG A 178 0.30 -10.13 2.94
C ARG A 178 -0.53 -9.41 1.88
N ILE A 179 -1.76 -8.98 2.20
CA ILE A 179 -2.70 -8.41 1.22
C ILE A 179 -3.34 -7.07 1.62
N GLY A 180 -3.25 -6.67 2.89
CA GLY A 180 -4.01 -5.52 3.41
C GLY A 180 -3.66 -4.17 2.76
N HIS A 181 -2.44 -4.03 2.24
CA HIS A 181 -1.98 -2.79 1.59
C HIS A 181 -2.10 -2.80 0.06
N LEU A 182 -2.59 -3.88 -0.53
CA LEU A 182 -2.69 -3.99 -1.98
C LEU A 182 -3.79 -3.05 -2.51
N LYS A 183 -3.48 -2.34 -3.59
CA LYS A 183 -4.42 -1.41 -4.26
C LYS A 183 -5.46 -2.13 -5.11
N ASN A 184 -5.17 -3.36 -5.49
CA ASN A 184 -6.08 -4.24 -6.21
C ASN A 184 -6.59 -5.29 -5.22
N GLU A 185 -7.82 -5.73 -5.42
CA GLU A 185 -8.38 -6.86 -4.67
C GLU A 185 -7.67 -8.16 -5.09
N GLU A 186 -7.15 -8.92 -4.14
CA GLU A 186 -6.61 -10.26 -4.38
C GLU A 186 -7.38 -11.24 -3.48
N LEU A 187 -7.91 -12.33 -4.06
CA LEU A 187 -8.44 -13.46 -3.30
C LEU A 187 -7.37 -14.53 -3.16
N HIS A 188 -7.07 -14.84 -1.91
CA HIS A 188 -6.15 -15.87 -1.46
C HIS A 188 -6.89 -17.06 -0.88
N LEU A 189 -6.31 -18.23 -1.09
CA LEU A 189 -6.69 -19.45 -0.40
C LEU A 189 -5.55 -19.92 0.48
N LEU A 190 -5.86 -20.08 1.75
CA LEU A 190 -4.98 -20.67 2.74
C LEU A 190 -5.36 -22.13 2.93
N PHE A 191 -4.47 -23.03 2.52
CA PHE A 191 -4.66 -24.48 2.59
C PHE A 191 -4.08 -25.02 3.88
N LEU A 192 -4.84 -25.84 4.60
CA LEU A 192 -4.49 -26.28 5.95
C LEU A 192 -4.47 -27.80 6.08
N ASP A 193 -3.54 -28.30 6.90
CA ASP A 193 -3.46 -29.71 7.25
C ASP A 193 -4.46 -30.09 8.36
N ARG A 194 -4.50 -31.37 8.76
CA ARG A 194 -5.41 -31.88 9.81
C ARG A 194 -5.14 -31.29 11.19
N LYS A 195 -3.95 -30.73 11.41
CA LYS A 195 -3.57 -30.00 12.63
C LYS A 195 -3.83 -28.50 12.48
N ASN A 196 -4.51 -28.07 11.42
CA ASN A 196 -4.77 -26.69 11.04
C ASN A 196 -3.51 -25.85 10.85
N ARG A 197 -2.40 -26.44 10.43
CA ARG A 197 -1.19 -25.70 10.06
C ARG A 197 -1.29 -25.25 8.60
N LEU A 198 -0.76 -24.08 8.31
CA LEU A 198 -0.72 -23.54 6.95
C LEU A 198 0.23 -24.37 6.07
N ILE A 199 -0.32 -25.04 5.07
CA ILE A 199 0.42 -25.77 4.03
C ILE A 199 0.89 -24.77 2.97
N ALA A 200 -0.06 -23.98 2.44
CA ALA A 200 0.19 -23.03 1.37
C ALA A 200 -0.75 -21.83 1.44
N ASP A 201 -0.27 -20.70 0.96
CA ASP A 201 -1.03 -19.48 0.70
C ASP A 201 -0.89 -19.17 -0.79
N GLU A 202 -2.01 -19.20 -1.52
CA GLU A 202 -2.02 -19.00 -2.97
C GLU A 202 -3.07 -17.97 -3.40
N CYS A 203 -2.61 -16.96 -4.14
CA CYS A 203 -3.46 -16.01 -4.81
C CYS A 203 -4.21 -16.68 -5.97
N HIS A 204 -5.53 -16.79 -5.85
CA HIS A 204 -6.41 -17.41 -6.84
C HIS A 204 -7.14 -16.39 -7.73
N GLN A 205 -7.27 -15.15 -7.28
CA GLN A 205 -7.84 -14.06 -8.08
C GLN A 205 -7.04 -12.78 -7.83
N ARG A 206 -6.80 -12.00 -8.89
CA ARG A 206 -6.34 -10.61 -8.81
C ARG A 206 -7.29 -9.73 -9.58
N GLY A 207 -7.76 -8.67 -8.95
CA GLY A 207 -8.66 -7.68 -9.53
C GLY A 207 -7.92 -6.78 -10.53
N THR A 208 -8.44 -6.75 -11.75
CA THR A 208 -8.44 -5.60 -12.68
C THR A 208 -9.73 -5.71 -13.52
N VAL A 209 -9.98 -4.76 -14.45
CA VAL A 209 -11.23 -4.53 -15.22
C VAL A 209 -11.95 -5.81 -15.69
N ASP A 210 -11.21 -6.88 -15.98
CA ASP A 210 -11.74 -8.21 -16.28
C ASP A 210 -11.59 -9.15 -15.07
N HIS A 211 -12.55 -9.13 -14.13
CA HIS A 211 -12.58 -10.10 -13.02
C HIS A 211 -12.70 -11.52 -13.58
N THR A 212 -11.63 -12.32 -13.47
CA THR A 212 -11.73 -13.77 -13.70
C THR A 212 -12.43 -14.40 -12.49
N PRO A 213 -13.60 -15.04 -12.66
CA PRO A 213 -14.33 -15.60 -11.53
C PRO A 213 -13.57 -16.78 -10.92
N VAL A 214 -13.58 -16.86 -9.58
CA VAL A 214 -13.07 -18.03 -8.86
C VAL A 214 -14.04 -19.20 -9.03
N TYR A 215 -13.55 -20.27 -9.65
CA TYR A 215 -14.34 -21.47 -9.88
C TYR A 215 -14.14 -22.47 -8.73
N PRO A 216 -15.21 -22.92 -8.05
CA PRO A 216 -15.11 -23.91 -6.98
C PRO A 216 -14.32 -25.16 -7.36
N ARG A 217 -14.44 -25.64 -8.60
CA ARG A 217 -13.68 -26.81 -9.08
C ARG A 217 -12.15 -26.62 -8.98
N GLU A 218 -11.64 -25.42 -9.23
CA GLU A 218 -10.19 -25.16 -9.18
C GLU A 218 -9.73 -25.08 -7.72
N VAL A 219 -10.55 -24.47 -6.86
CA VAL A 219 -10.34 -24.44 -5.40
C VAL A 219 -10.25 -25.85 -4.83
N ILE A 220 -11.22 -26.71 -5.15
CA ILE A 220 -11.26 -28.09 -4.67
C ILE A 220 -10.13 -28.91 -5.25
N LYS A 221 -9.88 -28.83 -6.56
CA LYS A 221 -8.75 -29.50 -7.21
C LYS A 221 -7.44 -29.16 -6.51
N ARG A 222 -7.20 -27.87 -6.24
CA ARG A 222 -5.97 -27.43 -5.58
C ARG A 222 -5.87 -27.90 -4.13
N ALA A 223 -6.97 -27.86 -3.39
CA ALA A 223 -7.01 -28.37 -2.02
C ALA A 223 -6.65 -29.88 -1.97
N LEU A 224 -7.14 -30.67 -2.93
CA LEU A 224 -6.83 -32.10 -3.04
C LEU A 224 -5.36 -32.35 -3.43
N GLU A 225 -4.81 -31.59 -4.38
CA GLU A 225 -3.40 -31.67 -4.78
C GLU A 225 -2.44 -31.39 -3.61
N LEU A 226 -2.84 -30.48 -2.71
CA LEU A 226 -2.08 -30.13 -1.51
C LEU A 226 -2.39 -31.03 -0.30
N HIS A 227 -3.28 -32.02 -0.47
CA HIS A 227 -3.79 -32.86 0.62
C HIS A 227 -4.35 -32.05 1.81
N ALA A 228 -4.94 -30.90 1.52
CA ALA A 228 -5.53 -30.03 2.53
C ALA A 228 -6.81 -30.64 3.11
N SER A 229 -6.95 -30.61 4.43
CA SER A 229 -8.20 -30.99 5.11
C SER A 229 -9.11 -29.81 5.39
N ALA A 230 -8.58 -28.59 5.30
CA ALA A 230 -9.37 -27.38 5.43
C ALA A 230 -8.81 -26.23 4.60
N ILE A 231 -9.65 -25.25 4.31
CA ILE A 231 -9.28 -24.01 3.64
C ILE A 231 -9.83 -22.79 4.39
N ILE A 232 -9.14 -21.66 4.27
CA ILE A 232 -9.65 -20.33 4.63
C ILE A 232 -9.54 -19.44 3.38
N LEU A 233 -10.63 -18.77 3.04
CA LEU A 233 -10.63 -17.75 1.99
C LEU A 233 -10.21 -16.42 2.62
N VAL A 234 -9.39 -15.64 1.92
CA VAL A 234 -9.01 -14.30 2.39
C VAL A 234 -8.95 -13.35 1.20
N HIS A 235 -9.62 -12.21 1.24
CA HIS A 235 -9.37 -11.15 0.26
C HIS A 235 -9.28 -9.77 0.90
N ASN A 236 -8.68 -8.82 0.20
CA ASN A 236 -8.58 -7.43 0.64
C ASN A 236 -9.60 -6.54 -0.06
N HIS A 237 -10.15 -5.58 0.66
CA HIS A 237 -10.93 -4.47 0.10
C HIS A 237 -10.09 -3.19 0.10
N PRO A 238 -9.56 -2.76 -1.07
CA PRO A 238 -8.80 -1.51 -1.18
C PRO A 238 -9.60 -0.27 -0.81
N SER A 239 -10.94 -0.33 -0.88
CA SER A 239 -11.87 0.75 -0.50
C SER A 239 -11.79 1.11 0.99
N GLY A 240 -11.24 0.23 1.83
CA GLY A 240 -11.13 0.42 3.27
C GLY A 240 -12.30 -0.14 4.10
N ASP A 241 -13.41 -0.53 3.48
CA ASP A 241 -14.53 -1.19 4.14
C ASP A 241 -14.44 -2.72 3.99
N ALA A 242 -14.44 -3.46 5.10
CA ALA A 242 -14.38 -4.92 5.11
C ALA A 242 -15.76 -5.59 4.96
N THR A 243 -16.83 -4.85 4.69
CA THR A 243 -18.19 -5.41 4.54
C THR A 243 -18.28 -6.31 3.31
N PRO A 244 -18.78 -7.56 3.44
CA PRO A 244 -18.88 -8.47 2.30
C PRO A 244 -19.89 -8.00 1.25
N SER A 245 -19.51 -8.08 -0.02
CA SER A 245 -20.43 -7.87 -1.13
C SER A 245 -21.34 -9.07 -1.32
N ARG A 246 -22.41 -8.88 -2.10
CA ARG A 246 -23.27 -9.99 -2.53
C ARG A 246 -22.49 -11.03 -3.36
N GLY A 247 -21.52 -10.59 -4.16
CA GLY A 247 -20.65 -11.47 -4.94
C GLY A 247 -19.83 -12.38 -4.05
N ASP A 248 -19.26 -11.84 -2.96
CA ASP A 248 -18.47 -12.60 -2.00
C ASP A 248 -19.32 -13.68 -1.32
N ILE A 249 -20.54 -13.33 -0.92
CA ILE A 249 -21.49 -14.27 -0.30
C ILE A 249 -21.85 -15.41 -1.26
N GLU A 250 -22.20 -15.10 -2.51
CA GLU A 250 -22.56 -16.10 -3.50
C GLU A 250 -21.39 -17.01 -3.87
N MET A 251 -20.19 -16.44 -4.03
CA MET A 251 -18.96 -17.20 -4.30
C MET A 251 -18.63 -18.14 -3.13
N THR A 252 -18.63 -17.62 -1.90
CA THR A 252 -18.27 -18.38 -0.70
C THR A 252 -19.19 -19.58 -0.51
N ARG A 253 -20.50 -19.39 -0.67
CA ARG A 253 -21.48 -20.48 -0.55
C ARG A 253 -21.20 -21.61 -1.55
N LYS A 254 -20.93 -21.27 -2.82
CA LYS A 254 -20.60 -22.27 -3.84
C LYS A 254 -19.32 -23.05 -3.49
N ILE A 255 -18.32 -22.39 -2.91
CA ILE A 255 -17.08 -23.03 -2.48
C ILE A 255 -17.33 -23.94 -1.26
N VAL A 256 -18.08 -23.47 -0.27
CA VAL A 256 -18.48 -24.26 0.91
C VAL A 256 -19.23 -25.52 0.51
N ASP A 257 -20.22 -25.39 -0.37
CA ASP A 257 -21.01 -26.52 -0.85
C ASP A 257 -20.14 -27.56 -1.58
N ALA A 258 -19.22 -27.10 -2.44
CA ALA A 258 -18.30 -27.98 -3.15
C ALA A 258 -17.28 -28.65 -2.21
N ALA A 259 -16.76 -27.91 -1.23
CA ALA A 259 -15.77 -28.40 -0.27
C ALA A 259 -16.37 -29.47 0.65
N LYS A 260 -17.62 -29.26 1.08
CA LYS A 260 -18.38 -30.20 1.91
C LYS A 260 -18.52 -31.57 1.24
N ALA A 261 -18.78 -31.60 -0.07
CA ALA A 261 -18.89 -32.86 -0.82
C ALA A 261 -17.58 -33.67 -0.85
N MET A 262 -16.43 -33.01 -0.65
CA MET A 262 -15.10 -33.63 -0.63
C MET A 262 -14.52 -33.74 0.77
N GLU A 263 -15.33 -33.51 1.81
CA GLU A 263 -14.91 -33.53 3.22
C GLU A 263 -13.77 -32.55 3.55
N ILE A 264 -13.69 -31.43 2.82
CA ILE A 264 -12.75 -30.34 3.08
C ILE A 264 -13.50 -29.26 3.86
N ALA A 265 -13.03 -28.91 5.05
CA ALA A 265 -13.66 -27.88 5.86
C ALA A 265 -13.34 -26.48 5.29
N VAL A 266 -14.33 -25.59 5.25
CA VAL A 266 -14.08 -24.15 5.04
C VAL A 266 -14.18 -23.50 6.41
N HIS A 267 -13.04 -23.11 6.98
CA HIS A 267 -13.01 -22.60 8.36
C HIS A 267 -13.52 -21.18 8.46
N ASP A 268 -13.16 -20.33 7.49
CA ASP A 268 -13.67 -18.98 7.40
C ASP A 268 -13.50 -18.40 5.99
N HIS A 269 -14.13 -17.25 5.78
CA HIS A 269 -13.79 -16.28 4.75
C HIS A 269 -13.54 -14.93 5.41
N ILE A 270 -12.31 -14.43 5.29
CA ILE A 270 -11.84 -13.22 5.96
C ILE A 270 -11.69 -12.09 4.93
N ILE A 271 -12.30 -10.94 5.20
CA ILE A 271 -12.11 -9.73 4.41
C ILE A 271 -11.18 -8.80 5.19
N ILE A 272 -10.05 -8.42 4.59
CA ILE A 272 -9.08 -7.50 5.18
C ILE A 272 -9.26 -6.11 4.57
N SER A 273 -9.30 -5.08 5.40
CA SER A 273 -9.28 -3.69 4.93
C SER A 273 -8.34 -2.84 5.79
N GLN A 274 -8.14 -1.58 5.40
CA GLN A 274 -7.37 -0.63 6.22
C GLN A 274 -8.04 -0.36 7.58
N ALA A 275 -9.38 -0.42 7.65
CA ALA A 275 -10.13 -0.16 8.88
C ALA A 275 -10.19 -1.38 9.83
N GLY A 276 -9.84 -2.58 9.37
CA GLY A 276 -9.94 -3.78 10.17
C GLY A 276 -10.11 -5.05 9.34
N TYR A 277 -10.91 -5.98 9.84
CA TYR A 277 -11.28 -7.18 9.12
C TYR A 277 -12.70 -7.62 9.48
N ASN A 278 -13.34 -8.38 8.59
CA ASN A 278 -14.58 -9.10 8.88
C ASN A 278 -14.39 -10.59 8.63
N SER A 279 -15.10 -11.41 9.40
CA SER A 279 -15.12 -12.87 9.32
C SER A 279 -16.53 -13.31 8.95
N PHE A 280 -16.67 -14.11 7.89
CA PHE A 280 -17.96 -14.64 7.48
C PHE A 280 -18.57 -15.52 8.57
N LYS A 281 -17.75 -16.28 9.28
CA LYS A 281 -18.19 -17.09 10.41
C LYS A 281 -18.74 -16.25 11.56
N THR A 282 -18.07 -15.14 11.90
CA THR A 282 -18.54 -14.21 12.94
C THR A 282 -19.82 -13.49 12.53
N LEU A 283 -19.97 -13.21 11.23
CA LEU A 283 -21.18 -12.62 10.65
C LEU A 283 -22.32 -13.64 10.43
N GLY A 284 -22.10 -14.93 10.72
CA GLY A 284 -23.11 -15.99 10.54
C GLY A 284 -23.45 -16.31 9.08
N LEU A 285 -22.51 -16.07 8.16
CA LEU A 285 -22.68 -16.30 6.73
C LEU A 285 -22.27 -17.72 6.28
N ILE A 286 -21.56 -18.44 7.15
CA ILE A 286 -21.10 -19.84 7.01
C ILE A 286 -21.10 -20.54 8.36
#